data_AF-A0A7K6YJN7-F1
#
_entry.id   AF-A0A7K6YJN7-F1
#
_cell.length_a   1.000
_cell.length_b   1.000
_cell.length_c   1.000
_cell.angle_alpha   90.00
_cell.angle_beta   90.00
_cell.angle_gamma   90.00
#
_symmetry.space_group_name_H-M   'P 1'
#
loop_
_entity.id
_entity.type
_entity.pdbx_description
1 polymer ?
#
loop_
_entity_poly.entity_id
_entity_poly.type
_entity_poly.pdbx_seq_one_letter_code
_entity_poly.pdbx_strand_id
1 'polypeptide(L)'
;GMQSHLQALLSLYKLFCPELVTITLPGKMKTYFKNSEGPWKAAINTVRRRNQTSSPVFQPLLLGPAPPQSRKRKWNTQLMIPASSTNRNNLEGDREKNCVKLYSRDESFPVEQLQTFSQLLQNIHHLEFPSQMGSVLTNPLLLHYMNCIKDESVYLRLYYWMGQTLQEECTWCVADNSQYEEEFKDFLETVYKTECFLQEGFSSCEEFLYKSLPLWDGVCCRSQVLRLVSWIPLSGFSEMKSHLYDPLVQLFFTSSLYFKCSVIESLKELLQNWLNWHAIHLDSESDS
;
A
#
# COMPACT_ATOMS: atom_id res chain seq x y z
N GLY A 1 -11.47 -9.21 31.26
CA GLY A 1 -10.27 -9.11 30.41
C GLY A 1 -10.70 -8.72 29.01
N MET A 2 -9.96 -7.83 28.34
CA MET A 2 -10.25 -7.45 26.94
C MET A 2 -10.22 -8.69 26.03
N GLN A 3 -11.29 -8.91 25.26
CA GLN A 3 -11.37 -10.04 24.33
C GLN A 3 -10.50 -9.79 23.10
N SER A 4 -9.62 -10.74 22.78
CA SER A 4 -8.67 -10.66 21.66
C SER A 4 -9.34 -10.45 20.29
N HIS A 5 -10.46 -11.11 20.03
CA HIS A 5 -11.21 -10.97 18.78
C HIS A 5 -11.86 -9.58 18.62
N LEU A 6 -12.22 -8.94 19.74
CA LEU A 6 -12.81 -7.60 19.72
C LEU A 6 -11.73 -6.53 19.49
N GLN A 7 -10.53 -6.73 20.05
CA GLN A 7 -9.35 -5.93 19.69
C GLN A 7 -8.99 -6.06 18.21
N ALA A 8 -9.13 -7.26 17.63
CA ALA A 8 -8.94 -7.50 16.21
C ALA A 8 -9.99 -6.84 15.31
N LEU A 9 -11.25 -6.84 15.74
CA LEU A 9 -12.31 -6.13 15.03
C LEU A 9 -12.07 -4.62 15.07
N LEU A 10 -11.63 -4.09 16.22
CA LEU A 10 -11.26 -2.69 16.36
C LEU A 10 -10.04 -2.33 15.52
N SER A 11 -9.07 -3.23 15.37
CA SER A 11 -7.92 -3.01 14.48
C SER A 11 -8.35 -3.00 13.01
N LEU A 12 -9.32 -3.84 12.61
CA LEU A 12 -9.92 -3.76 11.28
C LEU A 12 -10.72 -2.47 11.10
N TYR A 13 -11.51 -2.06 12.09
CA TYR A 13 -12.28 -0.82 12.00
C TYR A 13 -11.37 0.42 11.94
N LYS A 14 -10.22 0.37 12.61
CA LYS A 14 -9.17 1.40 12.54
C LYS A 14 -8.60 1.59 11.13
N LEU A 15 -8.63 0.55 10.27
CA LEU A 15 -8.27 0.64 8.85
C LEU A 15 -9.23 1.57 8.07
N PHE A 16 -10.52 1.53 8.42
CA PHE A 16 -11.57 2.27 7.73
C PHE A 16 -11.76 3.67 8.31
N CYS A 17 -11.76 3.79 9.64
CA CYS A 17 -11.99 5.04 10.36
C CYS A 17 -11.07 5.14 11.58
N PRO A 18 -9.82 5.58 11.44
CA PRO A 18 -8.88 5.62 12.55
C PRO A 18 -9.30 6.60 13.66
N GLU A 19 -9.95 7.71 13.29
CA GLU A 19 -10.45 8.75 14.21
C GLU A 19 -11.47 8.24 15.23
N LEU A 20 -12.20 7.17 14.90
CA LEU A 20 -13.23 6.59 15.77
C LEU A 20 -12.65 5.56 16.74
N VAL A 21 -11.39 5.16 16.58
CA VAL A 21 -10.70 4.19 17.44
C VAL A 21 -9.60 4.91 18.23
N THR A 22 -10.01 5.67 19.24
CA THR A 22 -9.12 6.42 20.15
C THR A 22 -8.33 5.52 21.12
N ILE A 23 -8.69 4.23 21.20
CA ILE A 23 -8.02 3.28 22.07
C ILE A 23 -6.64 2.95 21.49
N THR A 24 -5.59 3.08 22.30
CA THR A 24 -4.24 2.60 21.96
C THR A 24 -4.25 1.07 21.87
N LEU A 25 -4.44 0.56 20.65
CA LEU A 25 -4.28 -0.85 20.34
C LEU A 25 -2.79 -1.22 20.41
N PRO A 26 -2.41 -2.40 20.92
CA PRO A 26 -1.02 -2.80 21.02
C PRO A 26 -0.36 -2.82 19.64
N GLY A 27 0.76 -2.10 19.48
CA GLY A 27 1.53 -2.05 18.22
C GLY A 27 2.13 -3.39 17.79
N LYS A 28 2.10 -4.40 18.66
CA LYS A 28 2.31 -5.80 18.26
C LYS A 28 1.01 -6.34 17.68
N MET A 29 0.79 -6.09 16.40
CA MET A 29 -0.26 -6.72 15.61
C MET A 29 -0.02 -8.23 15.55
N LYS A 30 -0.62 -8.95 16.50
CA LYS A 30 -0.85 -10.38 16.36
C LYS A 30 -1.91 -10.54 15.28
N THR A 31 -1.67 -11.40 14.29
CA THR A 31 -2.70 -11.83 13.34
C THR A 31 -3.78 -12.60 14.09
N TYR A 32 -4.78 -11.87 14.61
CA TYR A 32 -5.86 -12.45 15.42
C TYR A 32 -6.83 -13.25 14.56
N PHE A 33 -7.09 -12.79 13.34
CA PHE A 33 -7.71 -13.58 12.30
C PHE A 33 -6.59 -14.17 11.46
N LYS A 34 -6.37 -15.49 11.56
CA LYS A 34 -5.46 -16.17 10.65
C LYS A 34 -6.01 -16.00 9.24
N ASN A 35 -5.25 -15.34 8.38
CA ASN A 35 -5.59 -15.17 6.99
C ASN A 35 -5.58 -16.57 6.33
N SER A 36 -6.73 -17.22 6.25
CA SER A 36 -6.89 -18.51 5.57
C SER A 36 -6.76 -18.37 4.05
N GLU A 37 -6.59 -17.14 3.56
CA GLU A 37 -6.39 -16.87 2.15
C GLU A 37 -5.12 -17.52 1.61
N GLY A 38 -4.03 -17.73 2.35
CA GLY A 38 -2.84 -18.42 1.80
C GLY A 38 -3.16 -19.77 1.11
N PRO A 39 -3.70 -20.76 1.84
CA PRO A 39 -4.09 -22.04 1.25
C PRO A 39 -5.27 -21.93 0.28
N TRP A 40 -6.25 -21.04 0.52
CA TRP A 40 -7.38 -20.86 -0.40
C TRP A 40 -7.00 -20.17 -1.70
N LYS A 41 -6.13 -19.16 -1.67
CA LYS A 41 -5.55 -18.43 -2.80
C LYS A 41 -4.67 -19.37 -3.62
N ALA A 42 -3.85 -20.21 -2.97
CA ALA A 42 -3.11 -21.28 -3.63
C ALA A 42 -4.06 -22.27 -4.34
N ALA A 43 -5.12 -22.74 -3.65
CA ALA A 43 -6.11 -23.66 -4.22
C ALA A 43 -6.93 -23.04 -5.37
N ILE A 44 -7.29 -21.76 -5.27
CA ILE A 44 -8.00 -21.05 -6.33
C ILE A 44 -7.08 -20.84 -7.54
N ASN A 45 -5.79 -20.51 -7.31
CA ASN A 45 -4.81 -20.36 -8.37
C ASN A 45 -4.50 -21.69 -9.08
N THR A 46 -4.47 -22.82 -8.36
CA THR A 46 -4.30 -24.14 -9.00
C THR A 46 -5.51 -24.51 -9.85
N VAL A 47 -6.74 -24.25 -9.38
CA VAL A 47 -7.97 -24.44 -10.15
C VAL A 47 -8.00 -23.53 -11.38
N ARG A 48 -7.59 -22.26 -11.25
CA ARG A 48 -7.54 -21.32 -12.37
C ARG A 48 -6.54 -21.76 -13.44
N ARG A 49 -5.32 -22.17 -13.05
CA ARG A 49 -4.31 -22.67 -14.00
C ARG A 49 -4.81 -23.89 -14.77
N ARG A 50 -5.49 -24.82 -14.09
CA ARG A 50 -6.14 -25.98 -14.72
C ARG A 50 -7.19 -25.60 -15.76
N ASN A 51 -7.90 -24.51 -15.54
CA ASN A 51 -8.95 -24.03 -16.44
C ASN A 51 -8.41 -23.14 -17.58
N GLN A 52 -7.22 -22.56 -17.44
CA GLN A 52 -6.58 -21.74 -18.49
C GLN A 52 -5.87 -22.61 -19.54
N THR A 53 -5.41 -23.81 -19.19
CA THR A 53 -4.82 -24.77 -20.14
C THR A 53 -5.81 -25.33 -21.18
N SER A 54 -7.11 -25.02 -21.09
CA SER A 54 -8.15 -25.56 -21.96
C SER A 54 -8.82 -24.54 -22.91
N SER A 55 -8.30 -23.31 -23.06
CA SER A 55 -8.85 -22.36 -24.04
C SER A 55 -7.78 -21.86 -25.01
N PRO A 56 -7.91 -22.10 -26.34
CA PRO A 56 -7.07 -21.45 -27.31
C PRO A 56 -7.64 -20.07 -27.66
N VAL A 57 -6.73 -19.14 -27.93
CA VAL A 57 -6.88 -17.86 -28.66
C VAL A 57 -7.32 -16.63 -27.84
N PHE A 58 -6.40 -15.66 -27.74
CA PHE A 58 -6.74 -14.24 -27.87
C PHE A 58 -5.67 -13.55 -28.73
N GLN A 59 -6.09 -13.10 -29.92
CA GLN A 59 -5.37 -12.09 -30.72
C GLN A 59 -5.64 -10.68 -30.14
N PRO A 60 -4.68 -9.75 -30.21
CA PRO A 60 -4.87 -8.38 -29.74
C PRO A 60 -5.27 -7.45 -30.90
N LEU A 61 -6.37 -6.70 -30.78
CA LEU A 61 -6.63 -5.51 -31.60
C LEU A 61 -7.41 -4.43 -30.81
N LEU A 62 -7.05 -3.19 -31.13
CA LEU A 62 -7.29 -1.90 -30.49
C LEU A 62 -8.67 -1.25 -30.77
N LEU A 63 -9.03 -0.30 -29.88
CA LEU A 63 -9.83 0.94 -30.06
C LEU A 63 -11.34 0.84 -30.40
N GLY A 64 -12.19 1.38 -29.50
CA GLY A 64 -13.60 1.73 -29.78
C GLY A 64 -14.56 1.51 -28.60
N PRO A 65 -15.66 2.29 -28.46
CA PRO A 65 -16.32 2.62 -27.19
C PRO A 65 -17.12 1.46 -26.57
N ALA A 66 -17.25 1.53 -25.24
CA ALA A 66 -17.78 0.50 -24.35
C ALA A 66 -19.07 -0.21 -24.82
N PRO A 67 -19.18 -1.54 -24.61
CA PRO A 67 -20.44 -2.24 -24.51
C PRO A 67 -20.83 -2.51 -23.03
N PRO A 68 -22.11 -2.80 -22.76
CA PRO A 68 -22.75 -2.67 -21.44
C PRO A 68 -22.31 -3.75 -20.45
N GLN A 69 -22.32 -3.38 -19.17
CA GLN A 69 -21.98 -4.24 -18.02
C GLN A 69 -22.76 -5.57 -18.05
N SER A 70 -22.07 -6.67 -18.34
CA SER A 70 -22.61 -8.01 -18.09
C SER A 70 -22.46 -8.36 -16.61
N ARG A 71 -23.58 -8.65 -15.94
CA ARG A 71 -23.66 -9.11 -14.53
C ARG A 71 -23.17 -10.56 -14.35
N LYS A 72 -21.92 -10.85 -14.73
CA LYS A 72 -21.26 -12.12 -14.36
C LYS A 72 -20.00 -11.82 -13.56
N ARG A 73 -20.05 -12.13 -12.25
CA ARG A 73 -18.92 -12.04 -11.31
C ARG A 73 -17.71 -12.73 -11.91
N LYS A 74 -16.72 -11.95 -12.34
CA LYS A 74 -15.40 -12.43 -12.77
C LYS A 74 -14.41 -11.99 -11.69
N TRP A 75 -14.28 -12.83 -10.66
CA TRP A 75 -13.32 -12.64 -9.57
C TRP A 75 -11.92 -13.01 -10.06
N ASN A 76 -11.23 -12.04 -10.66
CA ASN A 76 -9.83 -12.12 -11.04
C ASN A 76 -8.96 -11.57 -9.90
N THR A 77 -8.63 -12.40 -8.93
CA THR A 77 -7.58 -12.15 -7.91
C THR A 77 -6.25 -12.68 -8.44
N GLN A 78 -5.53 -11.83 -9.17
CA GLN A 78 -4.09 -11.68 -8.98
C GLN A 78 -3.94 -10.60 -7.89
N LEU A 79 -2.76 -10.35 -7.31
CA LEU A 79 -2.49 -9.19 -6.45
C LEU A 79 -2.60 -7.88 -7.27
N MET A 80 -3.78 -7.62 -7.82
CA MET A 80 -4.20 -6.34 -8.30
C MET A 80 -4.65 -5.61 -7.03
N ILE A 81 -3.88 -4.59 -6.68
CA ILE A 81 -4.34 -3.51 -5.81
C ILE A 81 -5.82 -3.25 -6.17
N PRO A 82 -6.74 -3.48 -5.22
CA PRO A 82 -8.12 -3.72 -5.59
C PRO A 82 -8.69 -2.41 -6.16
N ALA A 83 -9.38 -2.51 -7.30
CA ALA A 83 -9.88 -1.32 -7.99
C ALA A 83 -10.83 -0.55 -7.08
N SER A 84 -10.68 0.78 -7.03
CA SER A 84 -11.51 1.67 -6.22
C SER A 84 -12.98 1.29 -6.38
N SER A 85 -13.59 0.84 -5.28
CA SER A 85 -14.98 0.40 -5.28
C SER A 85 -15.69 0.86 -4.01
N THR A 86 -16.74 1.66 -4.19
CA THR A 86 -17.78 1.89 -3.18
C THR A 86 -18.86 0.83 -3.29
N ASN A 87 -19.39 0.42 -2.14
CA ASN A 87 -20.56 -0.43 -2.05
C ASN A 87 -21.77 0.27 -2.72
N ARG A 88 -22.14 -0.16 -3.94
CA ARG A 88 -23.20 0.44 -4.77
C ARG A 88 -24.63 0.23 -4.21
N ASN A 89 -24.75 -0.35 -3.02
CA ASN A 89 -26.02 -0.82 -2.47
C ASN A 89 -26.87 0.27 -1.78
N ASN A 90 -26.41 1.52 -1.71
CA ASN A 90 -27.12 2.56 -0.98
C ASN A 90 -27.95 3.51 -1.85
N LEU A 91 -28.07 3.30 -3.16
CA LEU A 91 -28.79 4.22 -4.05
C LEU A 91 -30.15 3.71 -4.58
N GLU A 92 -30.50 2.44 -4.34
CA GLU A 92 -31.79 1.88 -4.79
C GLU A 92 -32.52 1.20 -3.63
N GLY A 93 -33.21 2.03 -2.84
CA GLY A 93 -34.28 1.57 -1.97
C GLY A 93 -34.16 2.04 -0.52
N ASP A 94 -34.65 3.26 -0.24
CA ASP A 94 -35.50 3.44 0.95
C ASP A 94 -36.20 4.80 0.89
N ARG A 95 -37.44 4.78 0.36
CA ARG A 95 -38.46 5.69 0.86
C ARG A 95 -38.92 5.08 2.18
N GLU A 96 -38.81 5.86 3.25
CA GLU A 96 -39.29 5.56 4.61
C GLU A 96 -38.49 4.53 5.43
N LYS A 97 -37.57 5.03 6.26
CA LYS A 97 -37.76 5.03 7.74
C LYS A 97 -36.61 5.73 8.46
N ASN A 98 -37.00 6.62 9.37
CA ASN A 98 -36.15 7.26 10.37
C ASN A 98 -35.39 6.21 11.20
N CYS A 99 -34.07 6.16 11.02
CA CYS A 99 -33.16 5.63 12.05
C CYS A 99 -31.93 6.52 12.10
N VAL A 100 -31.93 7.42 13.09
CA VAL A 100 -30.76 8.07 13.70
C VAL A 100 -29.68 8.55 12.72
N LYS A 101 -29.91 9.73 12.12
CA LYS A 101 -28.86 10.59 11.57
C LYS A 101 -27.97 11.07 12.72
N LEU A 102 -26.98 10.28 13.12
CA LEU A 102 -25.84 10.80 13.87
C LEU A 102 -24.75 11.11 12.86
N TYR A 103 -24.33 12.38 12.90
CA TYR A 103 -23.33 13.04 12.04
C TYR A 103 -23.86 13.45 10.66
N SER A 104 -24.24 14.72 10.55
CA SER A 104 -24.24 15.45 9.29
C SER A 104 -22.79 15.47 8.77
N ARG A 105 -22.44 14.45 7.98
CA ARG A 105 -21.23 14.50 7.16
C ARG A 105 -21.55 15.46 6.03
N ASP A 106 -20.76 16.54 5.93
CA ASP A 106 -20.70 17.34 4.70
C ASP A 106 -20.66 16.39 3.49
N GLU A 107 -21.40 16.71 2.43
CA GLU A 107 -21.69 15.82 1.30
C GLU A 107 -20.39 15.32 0.64
N SER A 108 -19.83 14.21 1.16
CA SER A 108 -18.58 13.66 0.66
C SER A 108 -18.83 12.87 -0.63
N PHE A 109 -18.08 13.19 -1.68
CA PHE A 109 -18.22 12.61 -3.00
C PHE A 109 -17.19 11.51 -3.21
N PRO A 110 -17.59 10.23 -3.28
CA PRO A 110 -16.64 9.14 -3.46
C PRO A 110 -15.96 9.21 -4.83
N VAL A 111 -14.63 9.06 -4.83
CA VAL A 111 -13.78 9.08 -6.04
C VAL A 111 -14.31 8.17 -7.14
N GLU A 112 -14.86 7.01 -6.78
CA GLU A 112 -15.36 5.99 -7.69
C GLU A 112 -16.53 6.47 -8.58
N GLN A 113 -17.22 7.53 -8.16
CA GLN A 113 -18.32 8.12 -8.91
C GLN A 113 -17.85 9.21 -9.89
N LEU A 114 -16.56 9.58 -9.88
CA LEU A 114 -16.00 10.52 -10.84
C LEU A 114 -15.90 9.86 -12.23
N GLN A 115 -16.62 10.44 -13.20
CA GLN A 115 -16.57 9.99 -14.60
C GLN A 115 -15.94 11.03 -15.53
N THR A 116 -15.94 12.31 -15.13
CA THR A 116 -15.48 13.41 -15.97
C THR A 116 -14.65 14.43 -15.19
N PHE A 117 -13.78 15.16 -15.89
CA PHE A 117 -12.95 16.21 -15.30
C PHE A 117 -13.80 17.35 -14.68
N SER A 118 -14.92 17.70 -15.30
CA SER A 118 -15.83 18.72 -14.76
C SER A 118 -16.40 18.34 -13.39
N GLN A 119 -16.71 17.05 -13.19
CA GLN A 119 -17.14 16.54 -11.89
C GLN A 119 -16.02 16.60 -10.86
N LEU A 120 -14.77 16.32 -11.26
CA LEU A 120 -13.63 16.48 -10.36
C LEU A 120 -13.52 17.94 -9.89
N LEU A 121 -13.55 18.90 -10.81
CA LEU A 121 -13.43 20.33 -10.47
C LEU A 121 -14.55 20.79 -9.53
N GLN A 122 -15.77 20.30 -9.76
CA GLN A 122 -16.93 20.64 -8.93
C GLN A 122 -16.89 19.97 -7.55
N ASN A 123 -16.29 18.78 -7.41
CA ASN A 123 -16.33 18.00 -6.17
C ASN A 123 -14.97 17.91 -5.46
N ILE A 124 -13.92 18.61 -5.94
CA ILE A 124 -12.56 18.50 -5.42
C ILE A 124 -12.44 18.84 -3.92
N HIS A 125 -13.37 19.66 -3.40
CA HIS A 125 -13.35 20.14 -2.03
C HIS A 125 -14.00 19.15 -1.04
N HIS A 126 -14.75 18.16 -1.52
CA HIS A 126 -15.43 17.15 -0.70
C HIS A 126 -15.17 15.72 -1.19
N LEU A 127 -14.08 15.50 -1.92
CA LEU A 127 -13.79 14.18 -2.48
C LEU A 127 -13.37 13.20 -1.37
N GLU A 128 -14.01 12.03 -1.32
CA GLU A 128 -13.73 10.96 -0.37
C GLU A 128 -12.82 9.89 -0.99
N PHE A 129 -11.71 9.59 -0.32
CA PHE A 129 -10.81 8.52 -0.74
C PHE A 129 -11.47 7.14 -0.70
N PRO A 130 -11.04 6.23 -1.59
CA PRO A 130 -11.56 4.87 -1.63
C PRO A 130 -11.42 4.18 -0.28
N SER A 131 -12.37 3.30 0.03
CA SER A 131 -12.28 2.42 1.21
C SER A 131 -11.02 1.53 1.17
N GLN A 132 -10.62 1.13 -0.03
CA GLN A 132 -9.44 0.34 -0.32
C GLN A 132 -8.24 1.25 -0.61
N MET A 133 -7.52 1.61 0.45
CA MET A 133 -6.48 2.63 0.36
C MET A 133 -5.28 2.23 -0.52
N GLY A 134 -5.05 0.93 -0.72
CA GLY A 134 -4.04 0.47 -1.67
C GLY A 134 -4.22 1.02 -3.10
N SER A 135 -5.47 1.21 -3.55
CA SER A 135 -5.78 1.73 -4.89
C SER A 135 -5.22 3.12 -5.16
N VAL A 136 -5.00 3.90 -4.09
CA VAL A 136 -4.38 5.22 -4.17
C VAL A 136 -2.96 5.13 -4.72
N LEU A 137 -2.16 4.12 -4.32
CA LEU A 137 -0.77 3.95 -4.78
C LEU A 137 -0.63 3.85 -6.30
N THR A 138 -1.66 3.32 -6.97
CA THR A 138 -1.66 3.13 -8.44
C THR A 138 -2.21 4.31 -9.22
N ASN A 139 -2.81 5.30 -8.56
CA ASN A 139 -3.53 6.39 -9.22
C ASN A 139 -2.82 7.73 -8.97
N PRO A 140 -2.06 8.27 -9.94
CA PRO A 140 -1.36 9.54 -9.81
C PRO A 140 -2.25 10.72 -9.43
N LEU A 141 -3.52 10.74 -9.88
CA LEU A 141 -4.45 11.81 -9.53
C LEU A 141 -4.83 11.77 -8.05
N LEU A 142 -4.99 10.56 -7.48
CA LEU A 142 -5.28 10.41 -6.06
C LEU A 142 -4.07 10.70 -5.19
N LEU A 143 -2.87 10.35 -5.67
CA LEU A 143 -1.62 10.72 -5.00
C LEU A 143 -1.43 12.24 -4.97
N HIS A 144 -1.68 12.93 -6.08
CA HIS A 144 -1.67 14.39 -6.12
C HIS A 144 -2.73 14.99 -5.20
N TYR A 145 -3.96 14.46 -5.23
CA TYR A 145 -5.02 14.95 -4.37
C TYR A 145 -4.68 14.75 -2.89
N MET A 146 -4.10 13.60 -2.53
CA MET A 146 -3.61 13.32 -1.18
C MET A 146 -2.59 14.38 -0.72
N ASN A 147 -1.60 14.71 -1.56
CA ASN A 147 -0.62 15.76 -1.26
C ASN A 147 -1.21 17.17 -1.12
N CYS A 148 -2.39 17.44 -1.70
CA CYS A 148 -3.04 18.75 -1.59
C CYS A 148 -3.88 18.89 -0.31
N ILE A 149 -4.24 17.79 0.35
CA ILE A 149 -5.17 17.78 1.48
C ILE A 149 -4.39 17.75 2.79
N LYS A 150 -4.87 18.53 3.76
CA LYS A 150 -4.28 18.62 5.11
C LYS A 150 -4.94 17.69 6.13
N ASP A 151 -5.68 16.70 5.66
CA ASP A 151 -6.37 15.73 6.50
C ASP A 151 -5.44 14.54 6.79
N GLU A 152 -4.85 14.58 7.99
CA GLU A 152 -3.96 13.54 8.51
C GLU A 152 -4.62 12.14 8.56
N SER A 153 -5.95 12.08 8.65
CA SER A 153 -6.67 10.81 8.74
C SER A 153 -6.52 9.97 7.47
N VAL A 154 -6.35 10.62 6.31
CA VAL A 154 -6.13 9.95 5.02
C VAL A 154 -4.77 9.27 4.98
N TYR A 155 -3.72 9.99 5.37
CA TYR A 155 -2.36 9.45 5.47
C TYR A 155 -2.31 8.31 6.47
N LEU A 156 -2.96 8.47 7.63
CA LEU A 156 -3.02 7.42 8.65
C LEU A 156 -3.71 6.14 8.14
N ARG A 157 -4.80 6.28 7.36
CA ARG A 157 -5.46 5.13 6.72
C ARG A 157 -4.53 4.41 5.73
N LEU A 158 -3.78 5.16 4.93
CA LEU A 158 -2.83 4.59 3.97
C LEU A 158 -1.67 3.89 4.69
N TYR A 159 -1.05 4.55 5.66
CA TYR A 159 0.06 4.00 6.43
C TYR A 159 -0.35 2.74 7.19
N TYR A 160 -1.51 2.74 7.82
CA TYR A 160 -2.03 1.57 8.51
C TYR A 160 -2.31 0.41 7.53
N TRP A 161 -2.92 0.69 6.37
CA TRP A 161 -3.12 -0.32 5.32
C TRP A 161 -1.79 -0.89 4.82
N MET A 162 -0.82 -0.04 4.47
CA MET A 162 0.50 -0.48 3.99
C MET A 162 1.26 -1.28 5.02
N GLY A 163 1.24 -0.87 6.30
CA GLY A 163 1.89 -1.61 7.38
C GLY A 163 1.32 -3.01 7.54
N GLN A 164 -0.01 -3.17 7.42
CA GLN A 164 -0.65 -4.49 7.39
C GLN A 164 -0.24 -5.31 6.17
N THR A 165 -0.32 -4.74 4.97
CA THR A 165 0.05 -5.46 3.74
C THR A 165 1.52 -5.89 3.73
N LEU A 166 2.45 -5.01 4.13
CA LEU A 166 3.87 -5.33 4.24
C LEU A 166 4.13 -6.43 5.28
N GLN A 167 3.49 -6.36 6.44
CA GLN A 167 3.67 -7.37 7.48
C GLN A 167 3.10 -8.74 7.08
N GLU A 168 1.92 -8.77 6.46
CA GLU A 168 1.28 -10.02 6.02
C GLU A 168 2.05 -10.67 4.88
N GLU A 169 2.43 -9.91 3.85
CA GLU A 169 3.11 -10.42 2.65
C GLU A 169 4.59 -10.76 2.91
N CYS A 170 5.25 -10.12 3.88
CA CYS A 170 6.64 -10.45 4.23
C CYS A 170 6.79 -11.80 4.94
N THR A 171 5.74 -12.36 5.55
CA THR A 171 5.83 -13.69 6.18
C THR A 171 6.16 -14.82 5.19
N TRP A 172 6.17 -14.55 3.88
CA TRP A 172 6.32 -15.51 2.80
C TRP A 172 7.67 -15.52 2.07
N CYS A 173 8.61 -14.58 2.28
CA CYS A 173 9.96 -14.68 1.66
C CYS A 173 10.74 -15.94 2.11
N VAL A 174 10.19 -16.75 3.04
CA VAL A 174 10.73 -18.04 3.50
C VAL A 174 9.98 -19.24 2.89
N ALA A 175 8.82 -19.04 2.24
CA ALA A 175 8.06 -20.12 1.61
C ALA A 175 8.44 -20.22 0.12
N ASP A 176 8.92 -21.39 -0.30
CA ASP A 176 9.42 -21.81 -1.64
C ASP A 176 8.45 -21.62 -2.84
N ASN A 177 7.62 -20.59 -2.83
CA ASN A 177 6.49 -20.40 -3.74
C ASN A 177 6.75 -19.19 -4.64
N SER A 178 7.50 -19.42 -5.73
CA SER A 178 8.01 -18.38 -6.65
C SER A 178 6.97 -17.38 -7.17
N GLN A 179 5.71 -17.80 -7.31
CA GLN A 179 4.64 -16.91 -7.76
C GLN A 179 4.27 -15.84 -6.72
N TYR A 180 4.36 -16.14 -5.42
CA TYR A 180 4.08 -15.17 -4.37
C TYR A 180 5.21 -14.14 -4.24
N GLU A 181 6.45 -14.56 -4.48
CA GLU A 181 7.59 -13.64 -4.52
C GLU A 181 7.44 -12.62 -5.66
N GLU A 182 6.99 -13.04 -6.84
CA GLU A 182 6.74 -12.14 -7.97
C GLU A 182 5.64 -11.12 -7.68
N GLU A 183 4.51 -11.56 -7.10
CA GLU A 183 3.42 -10.66 -6.69
C GLU A 183 3.89 -9.65 -5.65
N PHE A 184 4.71 -10.06 -4.68
CA PHE A 184 5.28 -9.17 -3.67
C PHE A 184 6.30 -8.19 -4.28
N LYS A 185 7.13 -8.63 -5.24
CA LYS A 185 8.03 -7.74 -6.00
C LYS A 185 7.26 -6.66 -6.73
N ASP A 186 6.17 -7.01 -7.40
CA ASP A 186 5.32 -6.04 -8.11
C ASP A 186 4.69 -5.03 -7.16
N PHE A 187 4.28 -5.48 -5.97
CA PHE A 187 3.79 -4.60 -4.92
C PHE A 187 4.87 -3.63 -4.44
N LEU A 188 6.06 -4.12 -4.06
CA LEU A 188 7.17 -3.26 -3.62
C LEU A 188 7.62 -2.29 -4.72
N GLU A 189 7.60 -2.71 -5.98
CA GLU A 189 7.91 -1.83 -7.12
C GLU A 189 6.85 -0.74 -7.30
N THR A 190 5.57 -1.05 -7.04
CA THR A 190 4.50 -0.05 -7.04
C THR A 190 4.72 0.97 -5.92
N VAL A 191 5.01 0.49 -4.71
CA VAL A 191 5.32 1.36 -3.56
C VAL A 191 6.51 2.27 -3.87
N TYR A 192 7.61 1.72 -4.38
CA TYR A 192 8.79 2.50 -4.77
C TYR A 192 8.46 3.57 -5.83
N LYS A 193 7.67 3.23 -6.84
CA LYS A 193 7.22 4.22 -7.84
C LYS A 193 6.38 5.32 -7.21
N THR A 194 5.56 4.98 -6.23
CA THR A 194 4.79 5.97 -5.48
C THR A 194 5.69 6.87 -4.65
N GLU A 195 6.68 6.33 -3.93
CA GLU A 195 7.66 7.13 -3.16
C GLU A 195 8.45 8.07 -4.07
N CYS A 196 8.91 7.57 -5.22
CA CYS A 196 9.54 8.40 -6.26
C CYS A 196 8.62 9.50 -6.80
N PHE A 197 7.33 9.22 -6.95
CA PHE A 197 6.36 10.21 -7.43
C PHE A 197 6.10 11.29 -6.38
N LEU A 198 5.99 10.91 -5.11
CA LEU A 198 5.77 11.82 -3.99
C LEU A 198 7.05 12.55 -3.57
N GLN A 199 8.23 12.04 -3.98
CA GLN A 199 9.54 12.46 -3.50
C GLN A 199 9.66 12.36 -1.97
N GLU A 200 8.98 11.38 -1.39
CA GLU A 200 8.88 11.15 0.05
C GLU A 200 8.75 9.65 0.33
N GLY A 201 9.47 9.17 1.34
CA GLY A 201 9.39 7.78 1.80
C GLY A 201 8.22 7.55 2.76
N PHE A 202 7.66 6.35 2.76
CA PHE A 202 6.57 6.01 3.67
C PHE A 202 7.08 5.50 5.02
N SER A 203 6.52 6.03 6.11
CA SER A 203 6.82 5.57 7.48
C SER A 203 6.58 4.07 7.69
N SER A 204 5.53 3.52 7.07
CA SER A 204 5.26 2.08 7.09
C SER A 204 6.34 1.25 6.41
N CYS A 205 6.99 1.79 5.37
CA CYS A 205 8.09 1.14 4.66
C CYS A 205 9.38 1.19 5.49
N GLU A 206 9.67 2.31 6.14
CA GLU A 206 10.76 2.44 7.10
C GLU A 206 10.63 1.44 8.26
N GLU A 207 9.46 1.41 8.93
CA GLU A 207 9.20 0.49 10.04
C GLU A 207 9.33 -0.97 9.60
N PHE A 208 8.85 -1.27 8.39
CA PHE A 208 9.00 -2.57 7.77
C PHE A 208 10.47 -2.95 7.54
N LEU A 209 11.26 -2.06 6.93
CA LEU A 209 12.68 -2.29 6.63
C LEU A 209 13.49 -2.49 7.91
N TYR A 210 13.28 -1.67 8.94
CA TYR A 210 13.99 -1.80 10.22
C TYR A 210 13.72 -3.13 10.93
N LYS A 211 12.54 -3.71 10.73
CA LYS A 211 12.19 -5.03 11.29
C LYS A 211 12.67 -6.20 10.42
N SER A 212 12.71 -6.01 9.10
CA SER A 212 12.97 -7.08 8.14
C SER A 212 14.45 -7.22 7.78
N LEU A 213 15.20 -6.13 7.66
CA LEU A 213 16.62 -6.15 7.28
C LEU A 213 17.50 -7.05 8.17
N PRO A 214 17.35 -7.08 9.51
CA PRO A 214 18.13 -7.99 10.35
C PRO A 214 17.85 -9.48 10.11
N LEU A 215 16.70 -9.81 9.52
CA LEU A 215 16.25 -11.17 9.23
C LEU A 215 16.40 -11.53 7.75
N TRP A 216 16.77 -10.56 6.91
CA TRP A 216 16.81 -10.71 5.47
C TRP A 216 18.11 -11.37 5.01
N ASP A 217 18.01 -12.29 4.07
CA ASP A 217 19.14 -13.07 3.53
C ASP A 217 19.83 -12.40 2.34
N GLY A 218 19.32 -11.27 1.85
CA GLY A 218 19.86 -10.54 0.71
C GLY A 218 19.44 -11.09 -0.66
N VAL A 219 18.59 -12.13 -0.73
CA VAL A 219 18.20 -12.80 -1.97
C VAL A 219 16.80 -12.39 -2.42
N CYS A 220 15.79 -12.58 -1.56
CA CYS A 220 14.39 -12.26 -1.89
C CYS A 220 14.23 -10.76 -2.17
N CYS A 221 13.57 -10.40 -3.28
CA CYS A 221 13.21 -9.02 -3.61
C CYS A 221 14.37 -7.99 -3.56
N ARG A 222 15.61 -8.42 -3.81
CA ARG A 222 16.83 -7.61 -3.59
C ARG A 222 16.78 -6.21 -4.19
N SER A 223 16.43 -6.10 -5.46
CA SER A 223 16.35 -4.79 -6.14
C SER A 223 15.32 -3.87 -5.49
N GLN A 224 14.16 -4.41 -5.11
CA GLN A 224 13.05 -3.65 -4.54
C GLN A 224 13.39 -3.22 -3.11
N VAL A 225 13.92 -4.12 -2.28
CA VAL A 225 14.32 -3.80 -0.90
C VAL A 225 15.37 -2.70 -0.87
N LEU A 226 16.42 -2.81 -1.70
CA LEU A 226 17.47 -1.79 -1.78
C LEU A 226 16.97 -0.44 -2.32
N ARG A 227 15.97 -0.45 -3.22
CA ARG A 227 15.30 0.77 -3.70
C ARG A 227 14.42 1.42 -2.64
N LEU A 228 13.74 0.64 -1.81
CA LEU A 228 12.98 1.21 -0.67
C LEU A 228 13.93 1.76 0.41
N VAL A 229 15.10 1.13 0.60
CA VAL A 229 16.14 1.66 1.48
C VAL A 229 16.59 3.06 1.07
N SER A 230 16.61 3.40 -0.22
CA SER A 230 17.02 4.73 -0.67
C SER A 230 16.01 5.84 -0.33
N TRP A 231 14.81 5.50 0.13
CA TRP A 231 13.78 6.46 0.57
C TRP A 231 13.64 6.58 2.09
N ILE A 232 14.48 5.89 2.88
CA ILE A 232 14.46 6.02 4.34
C ILE A 232 14.79 7.48 4.73
N PRO A 233 13.96 8.15 5.56
CA PRO A 233 14.23 9.51 5.97
C PRO A 233 15.49 9.59 6.84
N LEU A 234 16.14 10.75 6.85
CA LEU A 234 17.28 10.98 7.72
C LEU A 234 16.84 10.96 9.19
N SER A 235 17.42 10.07 9.99
CA SER A 235 17.16 9.93 11.42
C SER A 235 18.45 9.97 12.24
N GLY A 236 18.34 9.81 13.57
CA GLY A 236 19.51 9.87 14.44
C GLY A 236 20.53 8.77 14.10
N PHE A 237 21.82 9.12 14.07
CA PHE A 237 22.90 8.17 13.71
C PHE A 237 22.83 6.85 14.49
N SER A 238 22.46 6.90 15.78
CA SER A 238 22.33 5.71 16.61
C SER A 238 21.25 4.75 16.10
N GLU A 239 20.11 5.26 15.66
CA GLU A 239 18.97 4.47 15.17
C GLU A 239 19.27 3.90 13.79
N MET A 240 19.79 4.74 12.89
CA MET A 240 20.22 4.31 11.56
C MET A 240 21.30 3.24 11.64
N LYS A 241 22.26 3.38 12.57
CA LYS A 241 23.31 2.38 12.74
C LYS A 241 22.74 1.03 13.13
N SER A 242 21.89 0.98 14.15
CA SER A 242 21.36 -0.30 14.65
C SER A 242 20.39 -0.97 13.68
N HIS A 243 19.56 -0.19 12.98
CA HIS A 243 18.46 -0.73 12.17
C HIS A 243 18.77 -0.86 10.69
N LEU A 244 19.68 -0.04 10.15
CA LEU A 244 20.01 -0.01 8.72
C LEU A 244 21.45 -0.47 8.47
N TYR A 245 22.44 0.20 9.06
CA TYR A 245 23.84 -0.03 8.69
C TYR A 245 24.40 -1.36 9.19
N ASP A 246 24.18 -1.71 10.46
CA ASP A 246 24.72 -2.97 11.02
C ASP A 246 24.19 -4.21 10.24
N PRO A 247 22.88 -4.33 9.93
CA PRO A 247 22.37 -5.40 9.07
C PRO A 247 22.96 -5.40 7.65
N LEU A 248 23.01 -4.24 6.99
CA LEU A 248 23.56 -4.13 5.64
C LEU A 248 25.05 -4.46 5.59
N VAL A 249 25.82 -4.09 6.61
CA VAL A 249 27.25 -4.41 6.72
C VAL A 249 27.47 -5.90 6.86
N GLN A 250 26.66 -6.59 7.68
CA GLN A 250 26.73 -8.04 7.80
C GLN A 250 26.49 -8.74 6.46
N LEU A 251 25.46 -8.32 5.72
CA LEU A 251 25.19 -8.83 4.37
C LEU A 251 26.30 -8.45 3.39
N PHE A 252 26.82 -7.22 3.46
CA PHE A 252 27.86 -6.72 2.57
C PHE A 252 29.12 -7.59 2.66
N PHE A 253 29.57 -7.96 3.86
CA PHE A 253 30.80 -8.75 4.02
C PHE A 253 30.66 -10.20 3.54
N THR A 254 29.48 -10.80 3.66
CA THR A 254 29.23 -12.20 3.28
C THR A 254 28.82 -12.38 1.81
N SER A 255 28.50 -11.29 1.11
CA SER A 255 27.91 -11.34 -0.22
C SER A 255 28.89 -11.19 -1.39
N SER A 256 28.38 -11.47 -2.60
CA SER A 256 29.09 -11.31 -3.87
C SER A 256 29.44 -9.85 -4.18
N LEU A 257 30.40 -9.63 -5.09
CA LEU A 257 30.78 -8.29 -5.55
C LEU A 257 29.60 -7.52 -6.17
N TYR A 258 28.73 -8.21 -6.90
CA TYR A 258 27.53 -7.58 -7.50
C TYR A 258 26.55 -7.09 -6.43
N PHE A 259 26.36 -7.85 -5.34
CA PHE A 259 25.56 -7.40 -4.21
C PHE A 259 26.17 -6.15 -3.56
N LYS A 260 27.49 -6.16 -3.31
CA LYS A 260 28.21 -5.02 -2.74
C LYS A 260 28.02 -3.75 -3.56
N CYS A 261 28.11 -3.84 -4.89
CA CYS A 261 27.85 -2.71 -5.78
C CYS A 261 26.43 -2.19 -5.64
N SER A 262 25.42 -3.06 -5.61
CA SER A 262 24.02 -2.63 -5.45
C SER A 262 23.74 -1.97 -4.09
N VAL A 263 24.39 -2.41 -3.01
CA VAL A 263 24.29 -1.74 -1.71
C VAL A 263 24.88 -0.34 -1.79
N ILE A 264 26.06 -0.18 -2.39
CA ILE A 264 26.70 1.14 -2.55
C ILE A 264 25.85 2.07 -3.41
N GLU A 265 25.24 1.54 -4.48
CA GLU A 265 24.34 2.29 -5.35
C GLU A 265 23.09 2.76 -4.61
N SER A 266 22.44 1.87 -3.84
CA SER A 266 21.31 2.21 -2.98
C SER A 266 21.66 3.28 -1.92
N LEU A 267 22.81 3.15 -1.26
CA LEU A 267 23.27 4.14 -0.28
C LEU A 267 23.61 5.49 -0.93
N LYS A 268 24.11 5.48 -2.17
CA LYS A 268 24.31 6.70 -2.95
C LYS A 268 22.97 7.38 -3.25
N GLU A 269 21.96 6.63 -3.70
CA GLU A 269 20.61 7.16 -3.94
C GLU A 269 19.98 7.72 -2.65
N LEU A 270 20.16 7.03 -1.52
CA LEU A 270 19.73 7.51 -0.21
C LEU A 270 20.29 8.89 0.11
N LEU A 271 21.60 9.06 -0.03
CA LEU A 271 22.26 10.35 0.19
C LEU A 271 21.76 11.43 -0.78
N GLN A 272 21.50 11.08 -2.03
CA GLN A 272 20.95 12.01 -3.01
C GLN A 272 19.54 12.46 -2.62
N ASN A 273 18.69 11.54 -2.16
CA ASN A 273 17.33 11.87 -1.71
C ASN A 273 17.36 12.77 -0.46
N TRP A 274 18.26 12.52 0.49
CA TRP A 274 18.45 13.42 1.64
C TRP A 274 18.91 14.82 1.23
N LEU A 275 19.86 14.91 0.30
CA LEU A 275 20.33 16.20 -0.21
C LEU A 275 19.21 16.97 -0.91
N ASN A 276 18.40 16.29 -1.73
CA ASN A 276 17.25 16.89 -2.39
C ASN A 276 16.23 17.40 -1.37
N TRP A 277 15.93 16.61 -0.34
CA TRP A 277 15.04 17.00 0.73
C TRP A 277 15.55 18.25 1.47
N HIS A 278 16.84 18.28 1.83
CA HIS A 278 17.45 19.43 2.49
C HIS A 278 17.45 20.70 1.61
N ALA A 279 17.70 20.57 0.31
CA ALA A 279 17.69 21.72 -0.60
C ALA A 279 16.32 22.41 -0.64
N ILE A 280 15.23 21.63 -0.70
CA ILE A 280 13.86 22.15 -0.71
C ILE A 280 13.51 22.90 0.59
N HIS A 281 14.02 22.43 1.74
CA HIS A 281 13.75 23.05 3.04
C HIS A 281 14.55 24.33 3.27
N LEU A 282 15.76 24.44 2.70
CA LEU A 282 16.55 25.68 2.79
C LEU A 282 15.92 26.81 1.98
N ASP A 283 15.34 26.51 0.81
CA ASP A 283 14.66 27.51 -0.02
C ASP A 283 13.41 28.07 0.69
N SER A 284 12.65 27.23 1.39
CA SER A 284 11.43 27.67 2.11
C SER A 284 11.72 28.53 3.34
N GLU A 285 12.82 28.30 4.06
CA GLU A 285 13.27 29.15 5.17
C GLU A 285 13.78 30.52 4.70
N SER A 286 14.27 30.62 3.46
CA SER A 286 14.76 31.89 2.90
C SER A 286 13.66 32.82 2.36
N ASP A 287 12.45 32.29 2.16
CA ASP A 287 11.25 33.03 1.72
C ASP A 287 10.35 33.49 2.89
N SER A 288 10.80 33.33 4.15
CA SER A 288 10.11 33.82 5.37
C SER A 288 10.82 35.01 6.02
#